data_AF-A0A2V7HKL3-F1
#
_entry.id   AF-A0A2V7HKL3-F1
#
_cell.length_a   1.000
_cell.length_b   1.000
_cell.length_c   1.000
_cell.angle_alpha   90.00
_cell.angle_beta   90.00
_cell.angle_gamma   90.00
#
_symmetry.space_group_name_H-M   'P 1'
#
loop_
_entity.id
_entity.type
_entity.pdbx_description
1 polymer ?
#
loop_
_entity_poly.entity_id
_entity_poly.type
_entity_poly.pdbx_seq_one_letter_code
_entity_poly.pdbx_strand_id
1 'polypeptide(L)' 'AEIVRLDGDELEIALDEPISAITPGQSVVLYDGQRVLGGGFIESARQHRNSLPVLAA' A
#
# COMPACT_ATOMS: atom_id res chain seq x y z
N ALA A 1 1.69 -7.51 -5.16
CA ALA A 1 1.19 -6.15 -4.91
C ALA A 1 0.90 -5.53 -6.26
N GLU A 2 -0.16 -4.74 -6.39
CA GLU A 2 -0.61 -4.20 -7.66
C GLU A 2 -0.63 -2.68 -7.64
N ILE A 3 -0.25 -2.06 -8.77
CA ILE A 3 -0.36 -0.61 -8.92
C ILE A 3 -1.83 -0.26 -9.18
N VAL A 4 -2.39 0.57 -8.30
CA VAL A 4 -3.77 1.05 -8.40
C VAL A 4 -3.82 2.39 -9.15
N ARG A 5 -2.84 3.26 -8.89
CA ARG A 5 -2.71 4.58 -9.53
C ARG A 5 -1.24 4.95 -9.67
N LEU A 6 -0.90 5.59 -10.78
CA LEU A 6 0.39 6.23 -11.00
C LEU A 6 0.12 7.60 -11.63
N ASP A 7 0.56 8.67 -10.96
CA ASP A 7 0.41 10.04 -11.43
C ASP A 7 1.60 10.89 -11.00
N GLY A 8 2.43 11.31 -11.98
CA GLY A 8 3.65 12.06 -11.71
C GLY A 8 4.57 11.33 -10.71
N ASP A 9 4.76 11.95 -9.55
CA ASP A 9 5.58 11.45 -8.44
C ASP A 9 4.78 10.66 -7.38
N GLU A 10 3.47 10.49 -7.58
CA GLU A 10 2.60 9.70 -6.71
C GLU A 10 2.35 8.29 -7.25
N LEU A 11 2.42 7.32 -6.33
CA LEU A 11 2.14 5.91 -6.60
C LEU A 11 1.22 5.34 -5.52
N GLU A 12 0.10 4.76 -5.93
CA GLU A 12 -0.79 4.01 -5.05
C GLU A 12 -0.68 2.51 -5.33
N ILE A 13 -0.45 1.72 -4.29
CA ILE A 13 -0.22 0.28 -4.39
C ILE A 13 -1.21 -0.46 -3.48
N ALA A 14 -1.89 -1.45 -4.03
CA ALA A 14 -2.62 -2.46 -3.26
C ALA A 14 -1.65 -3.58 -2.86
N LEU A 15 -1.52 -3.81 -1.56
CA LEU A 15 -0.77 -4.93 -1.02
C LEU A 15 -1.59 -6.21 -1.15
N ASP A 16 -0.93 -7.34 -1.44
CA ASP A 16 -1.61 -8.64 -1.62
C ASP A 16 -2.27 -9.10 -0.32
N GLU A 17 -1.66 -8.75 0.81
CA GLU A 17 -2.14 -9.04 2.15
C GLU A 17 -2.13 -7.78 3.02
N PRO A 18 -3.05 -7.66 3.99
CA PRO A 18 -3.05 -6.53 4.92
C PRO A 18 -1.79 -6.50 5.77
N ILE A 19 -1.07 -5.37 5.74
CA ILE A 19 0.08 -5.12 6.60
C ILE A 19 -0.32 -4.09 7.66
N SER A 20 0.08 -4.35 8.91
CA SER A 20 -0.16 -3.45 10.05
C SER A 20 0.96 -2.42 10.21
N ALA A 21 0.65 -1.31 10.88
CA ALA A 21 1.63 -0.31 11.33
C ALA A 21 2.46 0.38 10.21
N ILE A 22 1.90 0.51 9.00
CA ILE A 22 2.49 1.33 7.95
C ILE A 22 2.47 2.80 8.41
N THR A 23 3.65 3.41 8.55
CA THR A 23 3.79 4.75 9.15
C THR A 23 4.19 5.78 8.10
N PRO A 24 3.47 6.91 7.99
CA PRO A 24 3.89 8.03 7.15
C PRO A 24 5.30 8.51 7.46
N GLY A 25 6.05 8.84 6.41
CA GLY A 25 7.47 9.24 6.48
C GLY A 25 8.46 8.07 6.48
N GLN A 26 8.01 6.82 6.61
CA GLN A 26 8.87 5.66 6.31
C GLN A 26 9.07 5.52 4.80
N SER A 27 10.18 4.89 4.40
CA SER A 27 10.45 4.60 3.00
C SER A 27 9.76 3.31 2.53
N VAL A 28 9.26 3.32 1.30
CA VAL A 28 8.86 2.12 0.55
C VAL A 28 9.91 1.85 -0.52
N VAL A 29 10.26 0.59 -0.73
CA VAL A 29 11.20 0.16 -1.77
C VAL A 29 10.57 -0.96 -2.59
N LEU A 30 10.59 -0.80 -3.91
CA LEU A 30 10.02 -1.74 -4.85
C LEU A 30 11.11 -2.65 -5.41
N TYR A 31 10.83 -3.94 -5.43
CA TYR A 31 11.75 -4.97 -5.89
C TYR A 31 11.13 -5.81 -7.01
N ASP A 32 11.97 -6.21 -7.97
CA ASP A 32 11.72 -7.29 -8.92
C ASP A 32 12.72 -8.41 -8.65
N GLY A 33 12.29 -9.40 -7.86
CA GLY A 33 13.16 -10.45 -7.33
C GLY A 33 14.25 -9.88 -6.42
N GLN A 34 15.48 -9.78 -6.94
CA GLN A 34 16.64 -9.23 -6.24
C GLN A 34 17.01 -7.81 -6.72
N ARG A 35 16.34 -7.31 -7.76
CA ARG A 35 16.60 -5.99 -8.34
C ARG A 35 15.76 -4.93 -7.62
N VAL A 36 16.38 -3.83 -7.22
CA VAL A 36 15.67 -2.62 -6.78
C VAL A 36 15.15 -1.88 -8.00
N LEU A 37 13.85 -1.62 -8.06
CA LEU A 37 13.21 -0.81 -9.10
C LEU A 37 13.17 0.67 -8.73
N GLY A 38 13.12 0.98 -7.43
CA GLY A 38 13.05 2.33 -6.91
C GLY A 38 12.41 2.37 -5.52
N GLY A 39 12.06 3.56 -5.08
CA GLY A 39 11.40 3.77 -3.80
C GLY A 39 10.91 5.19 -3.62
N GLY A 40 10.23 5.43 -2.51
CA GLY A 40 9.67 6.72 -2.16
C GLY A 40 9.35 6.80 -0.67
N PHE A 41 8.72 7.89 -0.25
CA PHE A 41 8.20 8.02 1.10
C PHE A 41 6.74 7.67 1.13
N ILE A 42 6.33 6.94 2.17
CA ILE A 42 4.93 6.65 2.41
C ILE A 42 4.29 7.93 2.92
N GLU A 43 3.39 8.50 2.12
CA GLU A 43 2.62 9.68 2.54
C GLU A 43 1.41 9.29 3.38
N SER A 44 0.70 8.24 2.97
CA SER A 44 -0.46 7.72 3.68
C SER A 44 -0.64 6.22 3.47
N ALA A 45 -1.32 5.57 4.41
CA ALA A 45 -1.73 4.18 4.29
C ALA A 45 -3.17 4.05 4.76
N ARG A 46 -4.04 3.53 3.88
CA ARG A 46 -5.46 3.34 4.14
C ARG A 46 -5.78 1.85 4.17
N GLN A 47 -6.39 1.39 5.26
CA GLN A 47 -6.97 0.06 5.27
C GLN A 47 -8.29 0.11 4.51
N HIS A 48 -8.39 -0.64 3.42
CA HIS A 48 -9.68 -0.92 2.81
C HIS A 48 -10.41 -1.94 3.71
N ARG A 49 -11.04 -1.47 4.79
CA ARG A 49 -11.97 -2.31 5.55
C ARG A 49 -13.15 -2.61 4.64
N ASN A 50 -13.22 -3.82 4.11
CA ASN A 50 -14.48 -4.35 3.63
C ASN A 50 -15.33 -4.56 4.88
N SER A 51 -16.22 -3.61 5.20
CA SER A 51 -17.16 -3.77 6.30
C SER A 51 -18.05 -4.97 5.97
N LEU A 52 -17.81 -6.09 6.65
CA LEU A 52 -18.82 -7.14 6.71
C LEU A 52 -20.10 -6.48 7.24
N PRO A 53 -21.27 -6.64 6.60
CA PRO A 53 -22.51 -6.17 7.19
C PRO A 53 -22.66 -6.91 8.52
N VAL A 54 -22.52 -6.17 9.63
CA VAL A 54 -22.86 -6.70 10.95
C VAL A 54 -24.36 -6.90 10.95
N LEU A 55 -24.80 -8.09 10.56
CA LEU A 55 -26.15 -8.57 10.85
C LEU A 55 -26.15 -8.93 12.33
N ALA A 56 -26.45 -7.94 13.17
CA ALA A 56 -26.88 -8.20 14.53
C ALA A 56 -28.21 -8.95 14.46
N ALA A 57 -28.21 -10.19 14.93
CA ALA A 57 -29.40 -11.01 15.14
C ALA A 57 -30.04 -10.69 16.51
#